data_AF-A0A1F6XIB8-F1
#
_entry.id   AF-A0A1F6XIB8-F1
#
_cell.length_a   1.000
_cell.length_b   1.000
_cell.length_c   1.000
_cell.angle_alpha   90.00
_cell.angle_beta   90.00
_cell.angle_gamma   90.00
#
_symmetry.space_group_name_H-M   'P 1'
#
loop_
_entity.id
_entity.type
_entity.pdbx_description
1 polymer ?
#
loop_
_entity_poly.entity_id
_entity_poly.type
_entity_poly.pdbx_seq_one_letter_code
_entity_poly.pdbx_strand_id
1 'polypeptide(L)' 'MSINGVINKFKFITKSSNDGFKSHFVYVWKNDTYEITTDTKLISTGDETFRSSGTLKLKRSDGQETIRNIYGKGGC' A
#
# COMPACT_ATOMS: atom_id res chain seq x y z
N MET A 1 -14.92 -10.72 -24.07
CA MET A 1 -14.81 -10.55 -22.60
C MET A 1 -13.59 -9.67 -22.36
N SER A 2 -13.80 -8.36 -22.33
CA SER A 2 -12.71 -7.39 -22.32
C SER A 2 -12.42 -6.98 -20.88
N ILE A 3 -11.24 -7.33 -20.38
CA ILE A 3 -10.64 -6.61 -19.24
C ILE A 3 -10.29 -5.22 -19.79
N ASN A 4 -11.28 -4.34 -19.83
CA ASN A 4 -11.03 -2.92 -20.04
C ASN A 4 -10.39 -2.42 -18.75
N GLY A 5 -9.06 -2.42 -18.72
CA GLY A 5 -8.25 -1.76 -17.72
C GLY A 5 -8.53 -0.26 -17.77
N VAL A 6 -9.64 0.16 -17.16
CA VAL A 6 -9.88 1.57 -16.87
C VAL A 6 -8.81 1.94 -15.84
N ILE A 7 -7.76 2.62 -16.29
CA ILE A 7 -6.77 3.22 -15.40
C ILE A 7 -7.49 4.37 -14.69
N ASN A 8 -8.15 4.04 -13.59
CA ASN A 8 -8.77 5.02 -12.72
C ASN A 8 -7.65 5.77 -12.00
N LYS A 9 -7.56 7.08 -12.21
CA LYS A 9 -6.57 7.93 -11.53
C LYS A 9 -6.85 7.89 -10.04
N PHE A 10 -5.94 7.30 -9.29
CA PHE A 10 -5.99 7.28 -7.83
C PHE A 10 -5.47 8.62 -7.29
N LYS A 11 -6.28 9.27 -6.46
CA LYS A 11 -5.87 10.45 -5.69
C LYS A 11 -5.20 9.99 -4.42
N PHE A 12 -4.01 10.51 -4.17
CA PHE A 12 -3.32 10.34 -2.90
C PHE A 12 -4.06 11.09 -1.80
N ILE A 13 -4.43 10.41 -0.71
CA ILE A 13 -5.24 11.00 0.37
C ILE A 13 -4.38 11.26 1.60
N THR A 14 -3.63 10.27 2.08
CA THR A 14 -2.90 10.42 3.35
C THR A 14 -1.64 9.56 3.40
N LYS A 15 -0.60 10.13 4.02
CA LYS A 15 0.56 9.40 4.56
C LYS A 15 0.47 9.49 6.08
N SER A 16 0.33 8.36 6.75
CA SER A 16 0.35 8.28 8.21
C SER A 16 1.51 7.37 8.63
N SER A 17 2.33 7.80 9.57
CA SER A 17 3.19 6.87 10.32
C SER A 17 2.46 6.52 11.60
N ASN A 18 1.89 5.31 11.66
CA ASN A 18 1.30 4.81 12.89
C ASN A 18 2.45 4.28 13.75
N ASP A 19 2.53 4.74 15.00
CA ASP A 19 3.67 4.59 15.93
C ASP A 19 4.90 5.45 15.59
N GLY A 20 5.51 6.05 16.61
CA GLY A 20 6.71 6.89 16.54
C GLY A 20 7.99 6.22 15.98
N PHE A 21 7.85 5.08 15.30
CA PHE A 21 8.89 4.46 14.49
C PHE A 21 8.91 5.13 13.10
N LYS A 22 10.06 5.73 12.74
CA LYS A 22 10.36 6.30 11.40
C LYS A 22 10.33 5.29 10.24
N SER A 23 9.80 4.10 10.48
CA SER A 23 9.93 2.88 9.68
C SER A 23 8.58 2.23 9.36
N HIS A 24 7.46 2.87 9.73
CA HIS A 24 6.11 2.40 9.41
C HIS A 24 5.40 3.46 8.56
N PHE A 25 4.92 3.05 7.39
CA PHE A 25 4.26 3.91 6.42
C PHE A 25 2.92 3.33 6.02
N VAL A 26 1.87 4.08 6.30
CA VAL A 26 0.53 3.83 5.80
C VAL A 26 0.22 4.87 4.73
N TYR A 27 -0.16 4.42 3.55
CA TYR A 27 -0.57 5.26 2.45
C TYR A 27 -1.98 4.88 2.03
N VAL A 28 -2.82 5.89 1.80
CA VAL A 28 -4.19 5.72 1.33
C VAL A 28 -4.36 6.46 0.01
N TRP A 29 -4.85 5.74 -0.99
CA TRP A 29 -5.25 6.30 -2.28
C TRP A 29 -6.70 5.96 -2.55
N LYS A 30 -7.44 6.88 -3.18
CA LYS A 30 -8.86 6.66 -3.50
C LYS A 30 -9.19 7.13 -4.91
N ASN A 31 -10.18 6.48 -5.50
CA ASN A 31 -10.96 7.00 -6.62
C ASN A 31 -12.45 6.77 -6.31
N ASP A 32 -13.33 7.02 -7.27
CA ASP A 32 -14.78 6.94 -7.08
C ASP A 32 -15.30 5.51 -6.78
N THR A 33 -14.50 4.49 -7.08
CA THR A 33 -14.90 3.07 -6.98
C THR A 33 -14.06 2.27 -5.99
N TYR A 34 -12.83 2.71 -5.71
CA TYR A 34 -11.83 1.94 -4.98
C TYR A 34 -11.08 2.81 -3.98
N GLU A 35 -10.83 2.25 -2.82
CA GLU A 35 -9.88 2.71 -1.82
C GLU A 35 -8.75 1.69 -1.74
N ILE A 36 -7.52 2.14 -1.93
CA ILE A 36 -6.30 1.35 -1.76
C ILE A 36 -5.61 1.86 -0.51
N THR A 37 -5.32 0.94 0.41
CA THR A 37 -4.50 1.21 1.58
C THR A 37 -3.28 0.31 1.52
N THR A 38 -2.08 0.87 1.53
CA THR A 38 -0.86 0.11 1.79
C THR A 38 -0.37 0.44 3.18
N ASP A 39 -0.26 -0.57 4.02
CA ASP A 39 0.40 -0.51 5.32
C ASP A 39 1.73 -1.24 5.16
N THR A 40 2.85 -0.56 5.37
CA THR A 40 4.19 -1.11 5.16
C THR A 40 5.12 -0.76 6.30
N LYS A 41 5.82 -1.76 6.82
CA LYS A 41 6.81 -1.62 7.88
C LYS A 41 8.17 -2.11 7.41
N LEU A 42 9.21 -1.34 7.72
CA LEU A 42 10.60 -1.75 7.53
C LEU A 42 10.94 -2.82 8.58
N ILE A 43 11.36 -3.99 8.13
CA ILE A 43 11.70 -5.13 8.99
C ILE A 43 13.19 -5.10 9.35
N SER A 44 14.07 -4.79 8.39
CA SER A 44 15.51 -4.86 8.60
C SER A 44 16.24 -3.90 7.66
N THR A 45 17.31 -3.31 8.20
CA THR A 45 18.35 -2.58 7.46
C THR A 45 19.67 -3.28 7.74
N GLY A 46 20.29 -3.91 6.75
CA GLY A 46 21.64 -4.47 6.86
C GLY A 46 22.42 -4.15 5.60
N ASP A 47 23.75 -4.00 5.67
CA ASP A 47 24.71 -3.71 4.58
C ASP A 47 24.05 -3.30 3.24
N GLU A 48 23.37 -2.14 3.19
CA GLU A 48 22.77 -1.59 1.96
C GLU A 48 21.45 -2.22 1.44
N THR A 49 20.89 -3.22 2.14
CA THR A 49 19.58 -3.82 1.87
C THR A 49 18.51 -3.38 2.87
N PHE A 50 17.45 -2.78 2.36
CA PHE A 50 16.19 -2.47 3.04
C PHE A 50 15.15 -3.54 2.76
N ARG A 51 14.60 -4.17 3.80
CA ARG A 51 13.46 -5.08 3.68
C ARG A 51 12.23 -4.46 4.31
N SER A 52 11.14 -4.41 3.56
CA SER A 52 9.83 -4.01 4.06
C SER A 52 8.81 -5.14 3.86
N SER A 53 7.86 -5.23 4.78
CA SER A 53 6.69 -6.08 4.65
C SER A 53 5.46 -5.27 5.01
N GLY A 54 4.33 -5.64 4.42
CA GLY A 54 3.11 -4.91 4.59
C GLY A 54 1.90 -5.63 4.07
N THR A 55 0.78 -4.92 4.11
CA THR A 55 -0.48 -5.34 3.51
C THR A 55 -0.96 -4.30 2.52
N LEU A 56 -1.43 -4.78 1.38
CA LEU A 56 -2.23 -4.04 0.41
C LEU A 56 -3.68 -4.43 0.64
N LYS A 57 -4.50 -3.46 1.05
CA LYS A 57 -5.94 -3.59 1.14
C LYS A 57 -6.58 -2.82 -0.01
N LEU A 58 -7.38 -3.50 -0.80
CA LEU A 58 -8.26 -2.92 -1.81
C LEU A 58 -9.69 -3.04 -1.32
N LYS A 59 -10.35 -1.90 -1.12
CA LYS A 59 -11.76 -1.82 -0.76
C LYS A 59 -12.54 -1.23 -1.92
N ARG A 60 -13.58 -1.91 -2.36
CA ARG A 60 -14.54 -1.43 -3.36
C ARG A 60 -15.65 -0.62 -2.68
N SER A 61 -16.26 0.29 -3.43
CA SER A 61 -17.42 1.07 -2.96
C SER A 61 -18.63 0.21 -2.60
N ASP A 62 -18.73 -0.99 -3.20
CA ASP A 62 -19.74 -2.01 -2.87
C ASP A 62 -19.48 -2.75 -1.53
N GLY A 63 -18.41 -2.40 -0.82
CA GLY A 63 -18.03 -2.98 0.47
C GLY A 63 -17.15 -4.23 0.37
N GLN A 64 -16.87 -4.76 -0.82
CA GLN A 64 -15.94 -5.88 -0.97
C GLN A 64 -14.51 -5.47 -0.67
N GLU A 65 -13.81 -6.28 0.13
CA GLU A 65 -12.42 -6.05 0.51
C GLU A 65 -11.54 -7.21 0.04
N THR A 66 -10.38 -6.88 -0.51
CA THR A 66 -9.32 -7.84 -0.83
C THR A 66 -8.07 -7.39 -0.11
N ILE A 67 -7.50 -8.28 0.70
CA ILE A 67 -6.26 -8.03 1.44
C ILE A 67 -5.19 -8.95 0.89
N ARG A 68 -4.02 -8.40 0.59
CA ARG A 68 -2.84 -9.15 0.15
C ARG A 68 -1.61 -8.70 0.92
N ASN A 69 -0.72 -9.63 1.21
CA ASN A 69 0.58 -9.30 1.77
C ASN A 69 1.50 -8.79 0.65
N ILE A 70 2.28 -7.75 0.95
CA ILE A 70 3.29 -7.19 0.05
C ILE A 70 4.64 -7.21 0.74
N TYR A 71 5.68 -7.52 -0.02
CA TYR A 71 7.06 -7.57 0.45
C TYR A 71 7.92 -6.74 -0.49
N GLY A 72 8.70 -5.83 0.06
CA GLY A 72 9.62 -4.97 -0.68
C GLY A 72 11.06 -5.29 -0.29
N LYS A 73 11.93 -5.39 -1.29
CA LYS A 73 13.38 -5.35 -1.10
C LYS A 73 13.91 -4.16 -1.89
N GLY A 74 14.49 -3.19 -1.20
CA GLY A 74 15.22 -2.08 -1.81
C GLY A 74 16.69 -2.20 -1.45
N GLY A 75 17.58 -1.92 -2.39
CA GLY A 75 19.01 -1.74 -2.14
C GLY A 75 19.51 -0.60 -3.02
N CYS A 76 20.52 0.12 -2.55
CA CYS A 76 21.27 1.03 -3.42
C CYS A 76 22.14 0.22 -4.38
#